data_AF-A0A0B2UKX2-F1
#
_entry.id   AF-A0A0B2UKX2-F1
#
_cell.length_a   1.000
_cell.length_b   1.000
_cell.length_c   1.000
_cell.angle_alpha   90.00
_cell.angle_beta   90.00
_cell.angle_gamma   90.00
#
_symmetry.space_group_name_H-M   'P 1'
#
loop_
_entity.id
_entity.type
_entity.pdbx_description
1 polymer ?
#
loop_
_entity_poly.entity_id
_entity_poly.type
_entity_poly.pdbx_seq_one_letter_code
_entity_poly.pdbx_strand_id
1 'polypeptide(L)'
;MNPKESGIAVVSIGMSVFAIGMLLLMDKALMISGNLLIVVGLGLLLRSKSLALLSIDKAHGMALFVMGIVFLIYGFCAFGFVLEASGLFVMLKDCIPTFRSVLKNLLFSRLPMFISKK
;
A
#
# COMPACT_ATOMS: atom_id res chain seq x y z
N MET A 1 16.46 -6.44 8.99
CA MET A 1 15.10 -6.66 8.44
C MET A 1 15.21 -6.85 6.95
N ASN A 2 14.54 -7.84 6.36
CA ASN A 2 14.52 -7.93 4.90
C ASN A 2 13.79 -6.72 4.30
N PRO A 3 14.21 -6.19 3.14
CA PRO A 3 13.53 -5.06 2.49
C PRO A 3 12.05 -5.33 2.21
N LYS A 4 11.67 -6.61 2.05
CA LYS A 4 10.28 -7.06 1.90
C LYS A 4 9.45 -6.89 3.18
N GLU A 5 10.03 -7.19 4.35
CA GLU A 5 9.37 -7.01 5.64
C GLU A 5 9.16 -5.53 5.96
N SER A 6 10.19 -4.70 5.71
CA SER A 6 10.10 -3.25 5.88
C SER A 6 9.08 -2.63 4.94
N GLY A 7 9.02 -3.07 3.68
CA GLY A 7 8.04 -2.57 2.73
C GLY A 7 6.59 -2.90 3.13
N ILE A 8 6.33 -4.09 3.68
CA ILE A 8 5.00 -4.47 4.16
C ILE A 8 4.59 -3.65 5.38
N ALA A 9 5.52 -3.42 6.31
CA ALA A 9 5.28 -2.55 7.45
C ALA A 9 4.87 -1.15 6.97
N VAL A 10 5.61 -0.56 6.02
CA VAL A 10 5.29 0.76 5.47
C VAL A 10 3.93 0.80 4.75
N VAL A 11 3.60 -0.21 3.93
CA VAL A 11 2.28 -0.28 3.29
C VAL A 11 1.16 -0.40 4.33
N SER A 12 1.34 -1.21 5.36
CA SER A 12 0.33 -1.37 6.42
C SER A 12 0.11 -0.07 7.21
N ILE A 13 1.19 0.66 7.52
CA ILE A 13 1.11 1.96 8.18
C ILE A 13 0.40 2.97 7.27
N GLY A 14 0.77 3.03 5.99
CA GLY A 14 0.11 3.92 5.03
C GLY A 14 -1.39 3.64 4.91
N MET A 15 -1.80 2.36 4.91
CA MET A 15 -3.20 1.96 4.90
C MET A 15 -3.95 2.42 6.15
N SER A 16 -3.33 2.31 7.33
CA SER A 16 -3.89 2.82 8.58
C SER A 16 -4.02 4.34 8.57
N VAL A 17 -3.00 5.07 8.11
CA VAL A 17 -3.03 6.54 8.00
C VAL A 17 -4.14 6.98 7.04
N PHE A 18 -4.28 6.31 5.88
CA PHE A 18 -5.36 6.57 4.94
C PHE A 18 -6.74 6.33 5.57
N ALA A 19 -6.91 5.24 6.31
CA ALA A 19 -8.15 4.94 7.02
C ALA A 19 -8.47 5.96 8.13
N ILE A 20 -7.45 6.43 8.86
CA ILE A 20 -7.62 7.51 9.85
C ILE A 20 -8.03 8.81 9.14
N GLY A 21 -7.44 9.12 7.97
CA GLY A 21 -7.84 10.26 7.14
C GLY A 21 -9.30 10.20 6.71
N MET A 22 -9.80 9.01 6.36
CA MET A 22 -11.22 8.80 6.10
C MET A 22 -12.10 9.08 7.33
N LEU A 23 -11.70 8.59 8.50
CA LEU A 23 -12.46 8.76 9.75
C LEU A 23 -12.48 10.21 10.25
N LEU A 24 -11.42 10.98 10.01
CA LEU A 24 -11.32 12.41 10.35
C LEU A 24 -12.03 13.32 9.32
N LEU A 25 -13.26 12.97 8.94
CA LEU A 25 -14.09 13.75 8.01
C LEU A 25 -13.45 13.97 6.62
N MET A 26 -12.77 12.95 6.09
CA MET A 26 -12.05 13.02 4.81
C MET A 26 -10.98 14.12 4.82
N ASP A 27 -10.11 14.10 5.84
CA ASP A 27 -8.97 14.99 5.89
C ASP A 27 -8.03 14.70 4.71
N LYS A 28 -7.95 15.70 3.82
CA LYS A 28 -7.25 15.60 2.55
C LYS A 28 -5.77 15.33 2.73
N ALA A 29 -5.14 16.00 3.70
CA ALA A 29 -3.71 15.90 3.93
C ALA A 29 -3.36 14.50 4.45
N LEU A 30 -4.15 13.98 5.40
CA LEU A 30 -3.92 12.65 5.95
C LEU A 30 -4.14 11.55 4.91
N MET A 31 -5.21 11.65 4.11
CA MET A 31 -5.46 10.72 3.02
C MET A 31 -4.29 10.69 2.04
N ILE A 32 -3.88 11.84 1.50
CA ILE A 32 -2.75 11.94 0.57
C ILE A 32 -1.47 11.37 1.19
N SER A 33 -1.20 11.69 2.46
CA SER A 33 0.01 11.21 3.14
C SER A 33 0.03 9.68 3.33
N GLY A 34 -1.11 9.08 3.72
CA GLY A 34 -1.24 7.64 3.85
C GLY A 34 -1.05 6.94 2.50
N ASN A 35 -1.65 7.52 1.46
CA ASN A 35 -1.55 7.01 0.10
C ASN A 35 -0.11 7.14 -0.45
N LEU A 36 0.62 8.21 -0.12
CA LEU A 36 2.04 8.38 -0.45
C LEU A 36 2.91 7.32 0.25
N LEU A 37 2.65 7.04 1.53
CA LEU A 37 3.33 5.96 2.27
C LEU A 37 3.12 4.60 1.59
N ILE A 38 1.92 4.31 1.11
CA ILE A 38 1.61 3.06 0.41
C ILE A 38 2.45 2.95 -0.86
N VAL A 39 2.54 4.01 -1.67
CA VAL A 39 3.37 4.02 -2.88
C VAL A 39 4.85 3.78 -2.55
N VAL A 40 5.38 4.42 -1.50
CA VAL A 40 6.76 4.21 -1.05
C VAL A 40 6.98 2.77 -0.56
N GLY A 41 6.06 2.23 0.23
CA GLY A 41 6.11 0.85 0.72
C GLY A 41 6.04 -0.18 -0.41
N LEU A 42 5.19 0.05 -1.41
CA LEU A 42 5.11 -0.73 -2.64
C LEU A 42 6.42 -0.65 -3.44
N GLY A 43 7.00 0.54 -3.52
CA GLY A 43 8.32 0.76 -4.11
C GLY A 43 9.39 -0.10 -3.45
N LEU A 44 9.39 -0.18 -2.12
CA LEU A 44 10.31 -1.04 -1.35
C LEU A 44 10.05 -2.54 -1.57
N LEU A 45 8.78 -2.97 -1.66
CA LEU A 45 8.43 -4.36 -2.00
C LEU A 45 8.94 -4.76 -3.38
N LEU A 46 8.77 -3.86 -4.36
CA LEU A 46 9.05 -4.09 -5.76
C LEU A 46 10.50 -3.82 -6.14
N ARG A 47 11.27 -3.08 -5.33
CA ARG A 47 12.71 -2.81 -5.55
C ARG A 47 13.55 -4.07 -5.65
N SER A 48 13.11 -5.20 -5.09
CA SER A 48 13.74 -6.51 -5.30
C SER A 48 13.56 -7.08 -6.73
N LYS A 49 12.65 -6.52 -7.55
CA LYS A 49 12.43 -6.81 -8.98
C LYS A 49 12.47 -5.46 -9.74
N SER A 50 13.67 -4.93 -9.98
CA SER A 50 13.95 -3.57 -10.50
C SER A 50 13.26 -3.13 -11.81
N LEU A 51 12.38 -3.94 -12.43
CA LEU A 51 11.65 -3.60 -13.67
C LEU A 51 10.13 -3.76 -13.57
N ALA A 52 9.59 -4.22 -12.43
CA ALA A 52 8.16 -4.52 -12.30
C ALA A 52 7.28 -3.31 -11.95
N LEU A 53 7.86 -2.12 -11.75
CA LEU A 53 7.11 -0.86 -11.56
C LEU A 53 6.76 -0.16 -12.89
N LEU A 54 7.42 -0.53 -13.98
CA LEU A 54 7.20 0.02 -15.33
C LEU A 54 6.18 -0.77 -16.16
N SER A 55 5.56 -1.81 -15.59
CA SER A 55 4.45 -2.50 -16.23
C SER A 55 3.25 -1.55 -16.35
N ILE A 56 2.67 -1.46 -17.55
CA ILE A 56 1.58 -0.54 -17.92
C ILE A 56 0.42 -0.54 -16.91
N ASP A 57 0.09 -1.70 -16.34
CA ASP A 57 -0.93 -1.84 -15.28
C ASP A 57 -0.64 -0.99 -14.04
N LYS A 58 0.63 -0.89 -13.62
CA LYS A 58 1.02 -0.09 -12.44
C LYS A 58 1.11 1.38 -12.74
N ALA A 59 1.45 1.76 -13.97
CA ALA A 59 1.37 3.16 -14.40
C ALA A 59 -0.09 3.65 -14.38
N HIS A 60 -1.05 2.76 -14.67
CA HIS A 60 -2.47 3.11 -14.64
C HIS A 60 -2.96 3.41 -13.21
N GLY A 61 -2.57 2.58 -12.23
CA GLY A 61 -2.85 2.84 -10.81
C GLY A 61 -2.18 4.13 -10.31
N MET A 62 -0.96 4.42 -10.76
CA MET A 62 -0.22 5.64 -10.40
C MET A 62 -0.84 6.89 -11.05
N ALA A 63 -1.34 6.78 -12.28
CA ALA A 63 -2.07 7.86 -12.95
C ALA A 63 -3.41 8.16 -12.28
N LEU A 64 -4.18 7.12 -11.90
CA LEU A 64 -5.41 7.26 -11.11
C LEU A 64 -5.15 7.94 -9.76
N PHE A 65 -4.04 7.58 -9.11
CA PHE A 65 -3.59 8.20 -7.86
C PHE A 65 -3.28 9.69 -8.01
N VAL A 66 -2.46 10.05 -9.01
CA VAL A 66 -2.12 11.46 -9.29
C VAL A 66 -3.36 12.26 -9.66
N MET A 67 -4.26 11.69 -10.47
CA MET A 67 -5.54 12.32 -10.80
C MET A 67 -6.43 12.51 -9.56
N GLY A 68 -6.46 11.53 -8.65
CA GLY A 68 -7.17 11.62 -7.38
C GLY A 68 -6.66 12.76 -6.49
N ILE A 69 -5.33 12.89 -6.35
CA ILE A 69 -4.68 13.99 -5.61
C ILE A 69 -5.06 15.35 -6.21
N VAL A 70 -5.00 15.48 -7.54
CA VAL A 70 -5.39 16.72 -8.23
C VAL A 70 -6.85 17.07 -7.91
N PHE A 71 -7.77 16.11 -8.01
CA PHE A 71 -9.17 16.33 -7.65
C PHE A 71 -9.39 16.71 -6.18
N LEU A 72 -8.62 16.13 -5.27
CA LEU A 72 -8.66 16.44 -3.84
C LEU A 72 -8.25 17.90 -3.58
N ILE A 73 -7.17 18.36 -4.24
CA ILE A 73 -6.66 19.73 -4.18
C ILE A 73 -7.69 20.73 -4.76
N TYR A 74 -8.35 20.40 -5.87
CA TYR A 74 -9.36 21.25 -6.51
C TYR A 74 -10.67 21.42 -5.73
N GLY A 75 -10.81 20.78 -4.56
CA GLY A 75 -11.99 20.95 -3.71
C GLY A 75 -13.03 19.84 -3.83
N PHE A 76 -12.93 18.98 -4.84
CA PHE A 76 -13.83 17.84 -5.05
C PHE A 76 -13.42 16.63 -4.20
N CYS A 77 -13.55 16.77 -2.88
CA CYS A 77 -13.09 15.77 -1.91
C CYS A 77 -13.72 14.38 -2.14
N ALA A 78 -15.03 14.33 -2.40
CA ALA A 78 -15.74 13.07 -2.66
C ALA A 78 -15.26 12.36 -3.93
N PHE A 79 -15.02 13.11 -5.01
CA PHE A 79 -14.61 12.53 -6.29
C PHE A 79 -13.12 12.13 -6.26
N GLY A 80 -12.27 12.99 -5.68
CA GLY A 80 -10.86 12.70 -5.45
C GLY A 80 -10.65 11.47 -4.57
N PHE A 81 -11.48 11.30 -3.52
CA PHE A 81 -11.48 10.10 -2.69
C PHE A 81 -11.78 8.82 -3.47
N VAL A 82 -12.83 8.81 -4.29
CA VAL A 82 -13.19 7.62 -5.09
C VAL A 82 -12.07 7.27 -6.07
N LEU A 83 -11.46 8.28 -6.70
CA LEU A 83 -10.30 8.11 -7.58
C LEU A 83 -9.08 7.57 -6.82
N GLU A 84 -8.73 8.15 -5.67
CA GLU A 84 -7.63 7.68 -4.83
C GLU A 84 -7.87 6.24 -4.32
N ALA A 85 -9.07 5.93 -3.86
CA ALA A 85 -9.43 4.60 -3.37
C ALA A 85 -9.41 3.56 -4.51
N SER A 86 -9.86 3.92 -5.71
CA SER A 86 -9.81 3.02 -6.87
C SER A 86 -8.37 2.76 -7.36
N GLY A 87 -7.54 3.81 -7.45
CA GLY A 87 -6.12 3.69 -7.76
C GLY A 87 -5.37 2.85 -6.73
N LEU A 88 -5.67 3.08 -5.44
CA LEU A 88 -5.15 2.28 -4.34
C LEU A 88 -5.59 0.82 -4.47
N PHE A 89 -6.85 0.55 -4.78
CA PHE A 89 -7.36 -0.82 -4.92
C PHE A 89 -6.65 -1.58 -6.06
N VAL A 90 -6.41 -0.91 -7.19
CA VAL A 90 -5.64 -1.48 -8.32
C VAL A 90 -4.21 -1.78 -7.90
N MET A 91 -3.54 -0.86 -7.18
CA MET A 91 -2.17 -1.08 -6.69
C MET A 91 -2.08 -2.18 -5.62
N LEU A 92 -3.10 -2.28 -4.75
CA LEU A 92 -3.11 -3.24 -3.66
C LEU A 92 -3.39 -4.67 -4.14
N LYS A 93 -4.22 -4.84 -5.18
CA LYS A 93 -4.59 -6.14 -5.75
C LYS A 93 -3.38 -6.99 -6.14
N ASP A 94 -2.36 -6.36 -6.71
CA ASP A 94 -1.09 -6.99 -7.09
C ASP A 94 -0.21 -7.37 -5.89
N CYS A 95 -0.41 -6.72 -4.75
CA CYS A 95 0.36 -6.95 -3.53
C CYS A 95 -0.26 -7.96 -2.56
N ILE A 96 -1.52 -8.36 -2.75
CA ILE A 96 -2.17 -9.44 -1.99
C ILE A 96 -1.33 -10.74 -1.94
N PRO A 97 -0.78 -11.27 -3.06
CA PRO A 97 0.02 -12.50 -3.01
C PRO A 97 1.35 -12.31 -2.28
N THR A 98 1.95 -11.11 -2.36
CA THR A 98 3.19 -10.77 -1.66
C THR A 98 2.95 -10.61 -0.16
N PHE A 99 1.87 -9.94 0.24
CA PHE A 99 1.41 -9.85 1.62
C PHE A 99 1.16 -11.23 2.22
N ARG A 100 0.44 -12.12 1.51
CA ARG A 100 0.22 -13.50 1.96
C ARG A 100 1.53 -14.27 2.12
N SER A 101 2.46 -14.17 1.18
CA SER A 101 3.75 -14.88 1.25
C SER A 101 4.60 -14.42 2.43
N VAL A 102 4.65 -13.11 2.69
CA VAL A 102 5.47 -12.58 3.79
C VAL A 102 4.76 -12.76 5.13
N LEU A 103 3.43 -12.60 5.20
CA LEU A 103 2.68 -12.93 6.42
C LEU A 103 2.82 -14.42 6.77
N LYS A 104 2.75 -15.31 5.77
CA LYS A 104 3.00 -16.73 5.98
C LYS A 104 4.43 -16.99 6.44
N ASN A 105 5.44 -16.34 5.87
CA ASN A 105 6.83 -16.47 6.33
C ASN A 105 7.06 -15.87 7.73
N LEU A 106 6.46 -14.74 8.08
CA LEU A 106 6.57 -14.13 9.40
C LEU A 106 5.84 -14.95 10.49
N LEU A 107 4.64 -15.44 10.18
CA LEU A 107 3.85 -16.28 11.08
C LEU A 107 4.49 -17.67 11.24
N PHE A 108 4.99 -18.26 10.14
CA PHE A 108 5.63 -19.57 10.16
C PHE A 108 7.04 -19.51 10.75
N SER A 109 7.78 -18.41 10.63
CA SER A 109 9.10 -18.24 11.27
C SER A 109 9.01 -18.07 12.79
N ARG A 110 7.83 -17.79 13.35
CA ARG A 110 7.58 -17.71 14.80
C ARG A 110 7.05 -19.02 15.40
N LEU A 111 6.80 -20.05 14.59
CA LEU A 111 6.19 -21.32 15.01
C LEU A 111 7.07 -22.60 15.03
N PRO A 112 8.37 -22.65 14.61
CA PRO A 112 9.09 -23.92 14.67
C PRO A 112 9.68 -24.23 16.06
N MET A 113 9.43 -23.42 17.10
CA MET A 113 9.99 -23.64 18.44
C MET A 113 9.03 -24.36 19.42
N PHE A 114 8.00 -25.08 18.95
CA PHE A 114 7.15 -25.88 19.84
C PHE A 114 6.85 -27.31 19.38
N ILE A 115 7.36 -27.76 18.23
CA ILE A 115 7.11 -29.13 17.71
C ILE A 115 8.40 -29.96 17.61
N SER A 116 9.45 -29.59 18.34
CA SER A 116 10.62 -30.46 18.51
C SER A 116 11.02 -30.58 19.97
N LYS A 117 10.19 -31.25 20.75
CA LYS A 117 10.71 -32.17 21.76
C LYS A 117 9.83 -33.41 21.80
N LYS A 118 10.42 -34.44 21.19
CA LYS A 118 10.11 -35.85 21.33
C LYS A 118 10.13 -36.28 22.79
#